data_AF-A0A2V8N430-F1
#
_entry.id   AF-A0A2V8N430-F1
#
_cell.length_a   1.000
_cell.length_b   1.000
_cell.length_c   1.000
_cell.angle_alpha   90.00
_cell.angle_beta   90.00
_cell.angle_gamma   90.00
#
_symmetry.space_group_name_H-M   'P 1'
#
loop_
_entity.id
_entity.type
_entity.pdbx_description
1 polymer ?
#
loop_
_entity_poly.entity_id
_entity_poly.type
_entity_poly.pdbx_seq_one_letter_code
_entity_poly.pdbx_strand_id
1 'polypeptide(L)' 'MTEETPNLTWVIRVSEGRAGTDPEAPDWEVAELENGVVKNSADIYDNLTLTEAQQIAGMWTKKKAEAET' A
#
# COMPACT_ATOMS: atom_id res chain seq x y z
N MET A 1 -22.88 17.26 12.46
CA MET A 1 -21.52 16.86 12.05
C MET A 1 -21.67 15.47 11.47
N THR A 2 -21.60 15.34 10.15
CA THR A 2 -21.58 14.03 9.50
C THR A 2 -20.20 13.44 9.76
N GLU A 3 -20.13 12.40 10.59
CA GLU A 3 -18.94 11.59 10.78
C GLU A 3 -18.70 10.85 9.46
N GLU A 4 -17.90 11.42 8.57
CA GLU A 4 -17.44 10.72 7.37
C GLU A 4 -16.57 9.55 7.82
N THR A 5 -17.06 8.33 7.58
CA THR A 5 -16.29 7.12 7.85
C THR A 5 -15.05 7.15 6.95
N PRO A 6 -13.82 7.14 7.50
CA PRO A 6 -12.62 7.21 6.68
C PRO A 6 -12.56 6.01 5.73
N ASN A 7 -12.55 6.28 4.42
CA ASN A 7 -12.39 5.25 3.42
C ASN A 7 -10.90 4.89 3.29
N LEU A 8 -10.49 3.81 3.97
CA LEU A 8 -9.13 3.32 3.91
C LEU A 8 -8.94 2.39 2.70
N THR A 9 -8.00 2.72 1.83
CA THR A 9 -7.61 1.92 0.66
C THR A 9 -6.09 1.82 0.60
N TRP A 10 -5.56 0.76 0.02
CA TRP A 10 -4.11 0.59 -0.16
C TRP A 10 -3.79 0.52 -1.64
N VAL A 11 -2.77 1.28 -2.07
CA VAL A 11 -2.33 1.30 -3.46
C VAL A 11 -0.84 1.04 -3.56
N ILE A 12 -0.42 0.41 -4.65
CA ILE A 12 0.99 0.22 -4.98
C ILE A 12 1.52 1.42 -5.72
N ARG A 13 2.69 1.89 -5.30
CA ARG A 13 3.46 2.94 -5.97
C ARG A 13 4.89 2.46 -6.19
N VAL A 14 5.50 2.85 -7.30
CA VAL A 14 6.95 2.70 -7.45
C VAL A 14 7.59 3.77 -6.57
N SER A 15 8.43 3.38 -5.61
CA SER A 15 9.09 4.36 -4.74
C SER A 15 10.32 4.90 -5.46
N GLU A 16 10.23 6.09 -6.06
CA GLU A 16 11.41 6.74 -6.65
C GLU A 16 12.40 7.13 -5.54
N GLY A 17 13.55 6.46 -5.50
CA GLY A 17 14.67 6.81 -4.61
C GLY A 17 14.80 5.99 -3.32
N ARG A 18 13.93 4.99 -3.10
CA ARG A 18 14.17 3.94 -2.09
C ARG A 18 14.61 2.67 -2.79
N ALA A 19 15.92 2.50 -2.91
CA ALA A 19 16.50 1.29 -3.46
C ALA A 19 16.27 0.13 -2.48
N GLY A 20 15.60 -0.90 -2.96
CA GLY A 20 15.67 -2.24 -2.42
C GLY A 20 17.09 -2.77 -2.50
N THR A 21 17.26 -3.96 -1.96
CA THR A 21 18.52 -4.68 -2.05
C THR A 21 18.81 -5.24 -3.45
N ASP A 22 17.81 -5.33 -4.33
CA ASP A 22 17.99 -5.73 -5.73
C ASP A 22 17.92 -4.53 -6.70
N PRO A 23 19.04 -4.15 -7.34
CA PRO A 23 19.07 -3.05 -8.32
C PRO A 23 18.42 -3.40 -9.67
N GLU A 24 18.09 -4.68 -9.92
CA GLU A 24 17.45 -5.13 -11.16
C GLU A 24 15.92 -5.29 -11.05
N ALA A 25 15.37 -5.21 -9.83
CA ALA A 25 13.94 -5.29 -9.56
C ALA A 25 13.35 -3.92 -9.17
N PRO A 26 12.09 -3.60 -9.55
CA PRO A 26 11.42 -2.40 -9.09
C PRO A 26 10.95 -2.52 -7.64
N ASP A 27 11.23 -1.50 -6.84
CA ASP A 27 10.73 -1.39 -5.47
C ASP A 27 9.28 -0.92 -5.44
N TRP A 28 8.42 -1.71 -4.79
CA TRP A 28 7.01 -1.41 -4.64
C TRP A 28 6.69 -0.96 -3.23
N GLU A 29 6.13 0.23 -3.10
CA GLU A 29 5.64 0.79 -1.86
C GLU A 29 4.12 0.59 -1.76
N VAL A 30 3.68 0.02 -0.63
CA VAL A 30 2.25 -0.03 -0.29
C VAL A 30 1.92 1.23 0.49
N ALA A 31 1.14 2.11 -0.13
CA ALA A 31 0.65 3.32 0.50
C ALA A 31 -0.77 3.10 1.05
N GLU A 32 -0.97 3.41 2.32
CA GLU A 32 -2.28 3.54 2.97
C GLU A 32 -2.88 4.90 2.64
N LEU A 33 -4.03 4.90 1.99
CA LEU A 33 -4.81 6.06 1.62
C LEU A 33 -6.04 6.15 2.51
N GLU A 34 -6.24 7.28 3.16
CA GLU A 34 -7.48 7.63 3.86
C GLU A 34 -8.20 8.67 3.00
N ASN A 35 -9.39 8.34 2.50
CA ASN A 35 -10.17 9.21 1.63
C ASN A 35 -9.40 9.66 0.37
N GLY A 36 -8.58 8.77 -0.19
CA GLY A 36 -7.75 9.05 -1.36
C GLY A 36 -6.45 9.83 -1.05
N VAL A 37 -6.20 10.19 0.21
CA VAL A 37 -4.99 10.90 0.65
C VAL A 37 -4.03 9.92 1.31
N VAL A 38 -2.77 9.87 0.87
CA VAL A 38 -1.74 9.01 1.50
C VAL A 38 -1.52 9.45 2.94
N LYS A 39 -1.76 8.54 3.88
CA LYS A 39 -1.48 8.73 5.31
C LYS A 39 -0.24 8.00 5.78
N ASN A 40 0.07 6.85 5.17
CA ASN A 40 1.23 6.05 5.53
C ASN A 40 1.79 5.36 4.28
N SER A 41 3.11 5.20 4.22
CA SER A 41 3.79 4.48 3.16
C SER A 41 5.11 3.85 3.64
N ALA A 42 5.07 3.32 4.86
CA ALA A 42 6.24 2.73 5.52
C ALA A 42 6.64 1.35 4.96
N ASP A 43 5.73 0.64 4.30
CA ASP A 43 5.98 -0.72 3.81
C ASP A 43 6.51 -0.71 2.38
N ILE A 44 7.81 -0.98 2.25
CA ILE A 44 8.51 -1.16 0.98
C ILE A 44 8.74 -2.65 0.80
N TYR A 45 8.36 -3.16 -0.36
CA TYR A 45 8.58 -4.54 -0.74
C TYR A 45 9.53 -4.60 -1.93
N ASP A 46 10.72 -5.13 -1.63
CA ASP A 46 11.74 -5.46 -2.62
C ASP A 46 11.44 -6.83 -3.26
N ASN A 47 11.95 -7.06 -4.47
CA ASN A 47 11.84 -8.32 -5.21
C ASN A 47 10.41 -8.81 -5.52
N LEU A 48 9.45 -7.90 -5.62
CA LEU A 48 8.09 -8.27 -6.03
C LEU A 48 7.84 -7.94 -7.50
N THR A 49 7.09 -8.82 -8.16
CA THR A 49 6.40 -8.47 -9.40
C THR A 49 5.24 -7.51 -9.10
N LEU A 50 4.84 -6.71 -10.09
CA LEU A 50 3.66 -5.83 -9.99
C LEU A 50 2.42 -6.60 -9.51
N THR A 51 2.24 -7.84 -9.99
CA THR A 51 1.12 -8.70 -9.61
C THR A 51 1.15 -9.05 -8.12
N GLU A 52 2.31 -9.41 -7.58
CA GLU A 52 2.47 -9.74 -6.16
C GLU A 52 2.26 -8.50 -5.29
N ALA A 53 2.81 -7.35 -5.69
CA ALA A 53 2.56 -6.10 -5.00
C ALA A 53 1.06 -5.77 -4.96
N GLN A 54 0.34 -5.90 -6.09
CA GLN A 54 -1.12 -5.69 -6.12
C GLN A 54 -1.88 -6.65 -5.21
N GLN A 55 -1.46 -7.91 -5.12
CA GLN A 55 -2.07 -8.87 -4.20
C GLN A 55 -1.87 -8.47 -2.74
N ILE A 56 -0.68 -7.95 -2.39
CA ILE A 56 -0.39 -7.46 -1.04
C ILE A 56 -1.25 -6.24 -0.70
N ALA A 57 -1.36 -5.25 -1.59
CA ALA A 57 -2.25 -4.10 -1.39
C ALA A 57 -3.71 -4.54 -1.19
N GLY A 58 -4.17 -5.52 -1.98
CA GLY A 58 -5.50 -6.13 -1.82
C GLY A 58 -5.66 -6.87 -0.48
N MET A 59 -4.64 -7.57 -0.01
CA MET A 59 -4.63 -8.23 1.31
C MET A 59 -4.77 -7.21 2.44
N TRP A 60 -3.98 -6.14 2.42
CA TRP A 60 -4.03 -5.08 3.45
C TRP A 60 -5.40 -4.41 3.51
N THR A 61 -5.98 -4.15 2.33
CA THR A 61 -7.34 -3.62 2.22
C THR A 61 -8.37 -4.52 2.92
N LYS A 62 -8.30 -5.84 2.69
CA LYS A 62 -9.19 -6.80 3.36
C LYS A 62 -8.93 -6.91 4.86
N LYS A 63 -7.67 -7.02 5.27
CA LYS A 63 -7.29 -7.20 6.68
C LYS A 63 -7.75 -6.05 7.57
N LYS A 64 -7.81 -4.83 7.02
CA LYS A 64 -8.32 -3.65 7.73
C LYS A 64 -9.84 -3.59 7.75
N ALA A 65 -10.49 -3.89 6.63
CA ALA A 65 -11.95 -4.06 6.62
C ALA A 65 -12.43 -5.12 7.63
N GLU A 66 -11.67 -6.21 7.79
CA GLU A 66 -11.92 -7.25 8.79
C GLU A 66 -11.61 -6.80 10.23
N ALA A 67 -10.60 -5.94 10.43
CA ALA A 67 -10.26 -5.40 11.75
C ALA A 67 -11.24 -4.32 12.24
N GLU A 68 -12.01 -3.70 11.33
CA GLU A 68 -13.07 -2.73 11.65
C GLU A 68 -14.45 -3.38 11.88
N THR A 69 -14.57 -4.72 11.78
CA THR A 69 -15.79 -5.49 12.04
C THR A 69 -15.76 -6.16 13.42
#